data_AF-A0A8T5SZI5-F1
#
_entry.id   AF-A0A8T5SZI5-F1
#
_cell.length_a   1.000
_cell.length_b   1.000
_cell.length_c   1.000
_cell.angle_alpha   90.00
_cell.angle_beta   90.00
_cell.angle_gamma   90.00
#
_symmetry.space_group_name_H-M   'P 1'
#
loop_
_entity.id
_entity.type
_entity.pdbx_description
1 polymer ?
#
loop_
_entity_poly.entity_id
_entity_poly.type
_entity_poly.pdbx_seq_one_letter_code
_entity_poly.pdbx_strand_id
1 'polypeptide(L)'
;DRFDISKYQSGMPFAKMAQSMVKSMMGDYFKNYVTWLVRSFIRCLLNASEAIYLKDMAALIQAEAGYMTGIGPFGLFNSRFGQSTGSDRSSGEAMTEGEVHAWMIHLTENDKLPGRYERFTGRYLPS
;
A
#
# COMPACT_ATOMS: atom_id res chain seq x y z
N ASP A 1 -49.56 1.19 0.05
CA ASP A 1 -48.48 1.57 -0.88
C ASP A 1 -47.12 1.50 -0.22
N ARG A 2 -46.43 0.36 -0.38
CA ARG A 2 -45.04 0.21 0.07
C ARG A 2 -44.13 0.79 -1.00
N PHE A 3 -43.20 1.64 -0.57
CA PHE A 3 -42.16 2.21 -1.42
C PHE A 3 -41.33 1.08 -2.02
N ASP A 4 -41.55 0.79 -3.30
CA ASP A 4 -40.91 -0.31 -4.01
C ASP A 4 -39.56 0.15 -4.57
N ILE A 5 -38.50 -0.13 -3.81
CA ILE A 5 -37.10 0.19 -4.15
C ILE A 5 -36.65 -0.54 -5.43
N SER A 6 -37.35 -1.60 -5.87
CA SER A 6 -37.02 -2.30 -7.12
C SER A 6 -37.24 -1.45 -8.37
N LYS A 7 -38.06 -0.39 -8.30
CA LYS A 7 -38.25 0.57 -9.40
C LYS A 7 -37.12 1.59 -9.55
N TYR A 8 -36.21 1.69 -8.58
CA TYR A 8 -35.05 2.60 -8.61
C TYR A 8 -33.72 1.89 -8.92
N GLN A 9 -33.75 0.59 -9.23
CA GLN A 9 -32.58 -0.05 -9.84
C GLN A 9 -32.40 0.50 -11.24
N SER A 10 -31.56 1.53 -11.34
CA SER A 10 -31.09 2.11 -12.59
C SER A 10 -30.36 1.03 -13.40
N GLY A 11 -31.14 0.32 -14.23
CA GLY A 11 -30.69 -0.60 -15.26
C GLY A 11 -30.02 0.13 -16.42
N MET A 12 -29.08 1.04 -16.16
CA MET A 12 -28.25 1.62 -17.20
C MET A 12 -27.08 0.67 -17.47
N PRO A 13 -27.00 0.00 -18.64
CA PRO A 13 -25.89 -0.89 -18.99
C PRO A 13 -24.53 -0.19 -18.88
N PHE A 14 -24.51 1.13 -19.04
CA PHE A 14 -23.35 2.00 -18.81
C PHE A 14 -22.85 1.99 -17.36
N ALA A 15 -23.74 1.90 -16.36
CA ALA A 15 -23.34 1.86 -14.95
C ALA A 15 -22.69 0.51 -14.58
N LYS A 16 -23.20 -0.60 -15.12
CA LYS A 16 -22.58 -1.94 -14.95
C LYS A 16 -21.25 -2.05 -15.71
N MET A 17 -21.17 -1.45 -16.90
CA MET A 17 -19.92 -1.37 -17.69
C MET A 17 -18.88 -0.48 -17.00
N ALA A 18 -19.27 0.68 -16.48
CA ALA A 18 -18.41 1.57 -15.71
C ALA A 18 -17.95 0.92 -14.39
N GLN A 19 -18.82 0.21 -13.67
CA GLN A 19 -18.43 -0.57 -12.49
C GLN A 19 -17.43 -1.68 -12.83
N SER A 20 -17.64 -2.38 -13.96
CA SER A 20 -16.70 -3.41 -14.44
C SER A 20 -15.34 -2.81 -14.82
N MET A 21 -15.34 -1.68 -15.55
CA MET A 21 -14.13 -0.95 -15.92
C MET A 21 -13.40 -0.41 -14.69
N VAL A 22 -14.10 0.23 -13.75
CA VAL A 22 -13.52 0.71 -12.49
C VAL A 22 -12.95 -0.45 -11.69
N LYS A 23 -13.63 -1.60 -11.61
CA LYS A 23 -13.12 -2.78 -10.91
C LYS A 23 -11.87 -3.34 -11.58
N SER A 24 -11.81 -3.37 -12.91
CA SER A 24 -10.61 -3.77 -13.66
C SER A 24 -9.46 -2.80 -13.43
N MET A 25 -9.71 -1.49 -13.60
CA MET A 25 -8.70 -0.44 -13.41
C MET A 25 -8.19 -0.36 -11.98
N MET A 26 -9.07 -0.54 -10.99
CA MET A 26 -8.70 -0.61 -9.57
C MET A 26 -7.95 -1.91 -9.24
N GLY A 27 -8.27 -3.01 -9.90
CA GLY A 27 -7.53 -4.27 -9.79
C GLY A 27 -6.10 -4.14 -10.33
N ASP A 28 -5.95 -3.53 -11.50
CA ASP A 28 -4.64 -3.27 -12.12
C ASP A 28 -3.84 -2.25 -11.30
N TYR A 29 -4.49 -1.20 -10.81
CA TYR A 29 -3.89 -0.22 -9.91
C TYR A 29 -3.42 -0.87 -8.60
N PHE A 30 -4.24 -1.69 -7.95
CA PHE A 30 -3.87 -2.38 -6.72
C PHE A 30 -2.70 -3.34 -6.93
N LYS A 31 -2.74 -4.13 -8.01
CA LYS A 31 -1.65 -5.03 -8.38
C LYS A 31 -0.35 -4.27 -8.64
N ASN A 32 -0.42 -3.14 -9.33
CA ASN A 32 0.74 -2.28 -9.59
C ASN A 32 1.26 -1.65 -8.30
N TYR A 33 0.37 -1.20 -7.41
CA TYR A 33 0.73 -0.65 -6.11
C TYR A 33 1.45 -1.67 -5.24
N VAL A 34 0.91 -2.88 -5.09
CA VAL A 34 1.56 -3.98 -4.34
C VAL A 34 2.91 -4.33 -4.96
N THR A 35 2.99 -4.39 -6.29
CA THR A 35 4.25 -4.66 -7.00
C THR A 35 5.31 -3.60 -6.67
N TRP A 36 4.94 -2.33 -6.68
CA TRP A 36 5.86 -1.25 -6.34
C TRP A 36 6.23 -1.26 -4.85
N LEU A 37 5.28 -1.54 -3.99
CA LEU A 37 5.49 -1.64 -2.54
C LEU A 37 6.53 -2.72 -2.21
N VAL A 38 6.40 -3.93 -2.79
CA VAL A 38 7.40 -5.00 -2.63
C VAL A 38 8.75 -4.61 -3.24
N ARG A 39 8.77 -3.94 -4.39
CA ARG A 39 10.02 -3.48 -5.03
C ARG A 39 10.74 -2.43 -4.17
N SER A 40 10.01 -1.47 -3.60
CA SER A 40 10.56 -0.45 -2.71
C SER A 40 11.10 -1.09 -1.44
N PHE A 41 10.40 -2.09 -0.89
CA PHE A 41 10.90 -2.87 0.25
C PHE A 41 12.24 -3.54 -0.05
N ILE A 42 12.34 -4.26 -1.17
CA ILE A 42 13.59 -4.92 -1.58
C ILE A 42 14.71 -3.89 -1.78
N ARG A 43 14.44 -2.75 -2.44
CA ARG A 43 15.42 -1.68 -2.63
C ARG A 43 15.89 -1.08 -1.32
N CYS A 44 14.98 -0.89 -0.36
CA CYS A 44 15.31 -0.38 0.95
C CYS A 44 16.30 -1.31 1.67
N LEU A 45 16.09 -2.63 1.61
CA LEU A 45 17.02 -3.61 2.18
C LEU A 45 18.37 -3.61 1.48
N LEU A 46 18.39 -3.63 0.14
CA LEU A 46 19.63 -3.72 -0.64
C LEU A 46 20.50 -2.46 -0.57
N ASN A 47 19.90 -1.29 -0.35
CA ASN A 47 20.61 -0.01 -0.30
C ASN A 47 20.84 0.50 1.13
N ALA A 48 20.42 -0.25 2.15
CA ALA A 48 20.64 0.14 3.53
C ALA A 48 22.13 0.10 3.86
N SER A 49 22.74 1.25 4.09
CA SER A 49 24.12 1.37 4.57
C SER A 49 24.23 1.48 6.09
N GLU A 50 23.14 1.85 6.75
CA GLU A 50 23.06 2.07 8.18
C GLU A 50 21.85 1.34 8.76
N ALA A 51 21.75 1.32 10.09
CA ALA A 51 20.61 0.75 10.76
C ALA A 51 19.34 1.56 10.46
N ILE A 52 18.27 0.88 10.06
CA ILE A 52 16.98 1.51 9.73
C ILE A 52 15.89 0.98 10.66
N TYR A 53 15.04 1.87 11.18
CA TYR A 53 13.88 1.46 11.95
C TYR A 53 12.70 1.11 11.04
N LEU A 54 11.85 0.20 11.52
CA LEU A 54 10.66 -0.27 10.84
C LEU A 54 9.75 0.86 10.36
N LYS A 55 9.57 1.89 11.20
CA LYS A 55 8.78 3.08 10.86
C LYS A 55 9.34 3.85 9.67
N ASP A 56 10.65 4.03 9.64
CA ASP A 56 11.34 4.75 8.57
C ASP A 56 11.30 3.93 7.26
N MET A 57 11.48 2.61 7.35
CA MET A 57 11.31 1.70 6.21
C MET A 57 9.88 1.79 5.65
N ALA A 58 8.86 1.66 6.50
CA ALA A 58 7.46 1.69 6.08
C ALA A 58 7.10 3.03 5.40
N ALA A 59 7.53 4.16 5.98
CA ALA A 59 7.33 5.48 5.41
C ALA A 59 7.99 5.63 4.04
N LEU A 60 9.23 5.16 3.89
CA LEU A 60 9.97 5.22 2.63
C LEU A 60 9.34 4.34 1.55
N ILE A 61 8.96 3.11 1.92
CA ILE A 61 8.31 2.14 1.03
C ILE A 61 6.99 2.70 0.50
N GLN A 62 6.16 3.27 1.38
CA GLN A 62 4.88 3.86 1.01
C GLN A 62 5.06 5.09 0.11
N ALA A 63 6.04 5.94 0.40
CA ALA A 63 6.35 7.12 -0.41
C ALA A 63 6.81 6.73 -1.83
N GLU A 64 7.72 5.76 -1.94
CA GLU A 64 8.24 5.29 -3.22
C GLU A 64 7.16 4.55 -4.02
N ALA A 65 6.38 3.68 -3.36
CA ALA A 65 5.28 2.97 -4.01
C ALA A 65 4.21 3.90 -4.56
N GLY A 66 3.85 4.95 -3.81
CA GLY A 66 2.97 6.01 -4.28
C GLY A 66 3.54 6.72 -5.50
N TYR A 67 4.79 7.19 -5.41
CA TYR A 67 5.43 7.88 -6.53
C TYR A 67 5.40 7.06 -7.83
N MET A 68 5.71 5.75 -7.75
CA MET A 68 5.82 4.88 -8.92
C MET A 68 4.47 4.43 -9.50
N THR A 69 3.37 4.50 -8.76
CA THR A 69 2.01 4.26 -9.29
C THR A 69 1.42 5.48 -10.00
N GLY A 70 2.22 6.54 -10.23
CA GLY A 70 1.77 7.76 -10.90
C GLY A 70 0.99 8.69 -9.96
N ILE A 71 0.96 8.37 -8.66
CA ILE A 71 0.60 9.31 -7.62
C ILE A 71 1.80 10.26 -7.49
N GLY A 72 1.85 11.28 -8.34
CA GLY A 72 2.90 12.33 -8.24
C GLY A 72 2.93 12.96 -6.84
N PRO A 73 3.81 13.95 -6.57
CA PRO A 73 3.85 14.62 -5.27
C PRO A 73 2.47 15.17 -4.83
N PHE A 74 1.58 15.43 -5.80
CA PHE A 74 0.20 15.86 -5.59
C PHE A 74 -0.85 14.74 -5.64
N GLY A 75 -0.51 13.52 -6.05
CA GLY A 75 -1.45 12.40 -6.00
C GLY A 75 -1.72 11.97 -4.55
N LEU A 76 -0.72 12.09 -3.67
CA LEU A 76 -0.87 11.98 -2.21
C LEU A 76 -1.70 13.13 -1.64
N PHE A 77 -1.95 14.18 -2.43
CA PHE A 77 -2.88 15.28 -2.18
C PHE A 77 -4.27 15.00 -2.79
N ASN A 78 -4.36 14.29 -3.92
CA ASN A 78 -5.64 13.91 -4.53
C ASN A 78 -6.31 12.71 -3.85
N SER A 79 -5.55 11.81 -3.22
CA SER A 79 -6.10 10.89 -2.21
C SER A 79 -6.62 11.62 -0.96
N ARG A 80 -6.24 12.90 -0.75
CA ARG A 80 -6.82 13.79 0.30
C ARG A 80 -8.08 14.52 -0.16
N PHE A 81 -8.35 14.60 -1.46
CA PHE A 81 -9.49 15.34 -2.01
C PHE A 81 -10.58 14.46 -2.64
N GLY A 82 -10.25 13.23 -3.06
CA GLY A 82 -11.18 12.26 -3.64
C GLY A 82 -11.82 11.28 -2.64
N GLN A 83 -11.33 11.23 -1.40
CA GLN A 83 -11.97 10.50 -0.31
C GLN A 83 -12.20 11.43 0.88
N SER A 84 -13.38 12.05 0.91
CA SER A 84 -13.98 12.61 2.13
C SER A 84 -14.36 11.55 3.18
N THR A 85 -13.80 10.34 3.08
CA THR A 85 -13.89 9.28 4.08
C THR A 85 -12.54 9.06 4.74
N GLY A 86 -12.18 9.96 5.67
CA GLY A 86 -11.38 9.70 6.88
C GLY A 86 -10.27 8.63 6.87
N SER A 87 -9.52 8.45 5.78
CA SER A 87 -8.32 7.62 5.79
C SER A 87 -7.18 8.48 6.30
N ASP A 88 -7.08 8.51 7.63
CA ASP A 88 -6.02 9.17 8.36
C ASP A 88 -4.68 8.62 7.85
N ARG A 89 -3.75 9.49 7.46
CA ARG A 89 -2.43 9.08 6.95
C ARG A 89 -1.72 8.10 7.90
N SER A 90 -1.97 8.26 9.20
CA SER A 90 -1.51 7.38 10.29
C SER A 90 -2.03 5.94 10.17
N SER A 91 -3.22 5.72 9.59
CA SER A 91 -3.79 4.38 9.41
C SER A 91 -3.09 3.59 8.31
N GLY A 92 -2.71 4.24 7.21
CA GLY A 92 -1.96 3.62 6.11
C GLY A 92 -0.50 3.33 6.47
N GLU A 93 0.11 4.21 7.26
CA GLU A 93 1.46 4.01 7.81
C GLU A 93 1.49 2.80 8.75
N ALA A 94 0.52 2.67 9.66
CA ALA A 94 0.42 1.52 10.58
C ALA A 94 0.19 0.18 9.85
N MET A 95 -0.61 0.16 8.78
CA MET A 95 -0.80 -1.06 7.97
C MET A 95 0.50 -1.45 7.26
N THR A 96 1.21 -0.47 6.66
CA THR A 96 2.47 -0.73 5.96
C THR A 96 3.56 -1.20 6.94
N GLU A 97 3.59 -0.63 8.15
CA GLU A 97 4.50 -1.06 9.22
C GLU A 97 4.29 -2.54 9.59
N GLY A 98 3.03 -2.97 9.75
CA GLY A 98 2.69 -4.36 10.02
C GLY A 98 3.09 -5.32 8.88
N GLU A 99 2.90 -4.92 7.63
CA GLU A 99 3.30 -5.72 6.46
C GLU A 99 4.83 -5.84 6.35
N VAL A 100 5.56 -4.74 6.53
CA VAL A 100 7.02 -4.75 6.54
C VAL A 100 7.53 -5.63 7.68
N HIS A 101 6.91 -5.55 8.87
CA HIS A 101 7.27 -6.41 9.99
C HIS A 101 7.11 -7.90 9.63
N ALA A 102 5.99 -8.27 9.01
CA ALA A 102 5.72 -9.64 8.58
C ALA A 102 6.73 -10.11 7.51
N TRP A 103 7.09 -9.28 6.54
CA TRP A 103 8.11 -9.63 5.54
C TRP A 103 9.48 -9.82 6.15
N MET A 104 9.87 -8.97 7.10
CA MET A 104 11.16 -9.10 7.78
C MET A 104 11.24 -10.39 8.59
N ILE A 105 10.16 -10.74 9.31
CA ILE A 105 10.06 -12.04 10.00
C ILE A 105 10.18 -13.19 9.00
N HIS A 106 9.41 -13.15 7.92
CA HIS A 106 9.40 -14.21 6.91
C HIS A 106 10.77 -14.40 6.28
N LEU A 107 11.46 -13.32 5.90
CA LEU A 107 12.82 -13.40 5.34
C LEU A 107 13.84 -13.90 6.35
N THR A 108 13.68 -13.55 7.63
CA THR A 108 14.54 -14.05 8.72
C THR A 108 14.36 -15.56 8.91
N GLU A 109 13.12 -16.04 8.91
CA GLU A 109 12.78 -17.47 9.09
C GLU A 109 13.21 -18.35 7.92
N ASN A 110 13.44 -17.74 6.75
CA ASN A 110 13.92 -18.44 5.55
C ASN A 110 15.41 -18.25 5.29
N ASP A 111 16.17 -17.64 6.20
CA ASP A 111 17.60 -17.31 6.03
C ASP A 111 17.89 -16.52 4.73
N LYS A 112 16.94 -15.66 4.31
CA LYS A 112 17.03 -14.85 3.09
C LYS A 112 17.18 -13.35 3.36
N LEU A 113 17.16 -12.94 4.62
CA LEU A 113 17.34 -11.54 4.98
C LEU A 113 18.83 -11.16 4.86
N PRO A 114 19.19 -10.13 4.05
CA PRO A 114 20.57 -9.66 3.92
C PRO A 114 20.95 -8.78 5.12
N GLY A 115 20.94 -9.34 6.32
CA GLY A 115 21.16 -8.60 7.56
C GLY A 115 20.44 -9.23 8.75
N ARG A 116 20.41 -8.50 9.86
CA ARG A 116 19.72 -8.92 11.08
C ARG A 116 18.53 -8.01 11.36
N TYR A 117 17.38 -8.62 11.64
CA TYR A 117 16.20 -7.91 12.10
C TYR A 117 15.92 -8.17 13.58
N GLU A 118 15.87 -7.10 14.36
CA GLU A 118 15.53 -7.14 15.78
C GLU A 118 14.04 -6.89 15.96
N ARG A 119 13.27 -7.99 16.09
CA ARG A 119 11.80 -7.97 16.13
C ARG A 119 11.20 -7.01 17.17
N PHE A 120 11.82 -6.91 18.35
CA PHE A 120 11.30 -6.11 19.47
C PHE A 120 11.62 -4.62 19.38
N THR A 121 12.76 -4.27 18.77
CA THR A 121 13.18 -2.87 18.59
C THR A 121 12.72 -2.32 17.25
N GLY A 122 12.28 -3.18 16.33
CA GLY A 122 11.95 -2.83 14.96
C GLY A 122 13.18 -2.40 14.16
N ARG A 123 14.39 -2.76 14.60
CA ARG A 123 15.64 -2.29 13.99
C ARG A 123 16.16 -3.33 12.99
N TYR A 124 16.43 -2.87 11.77
CA TYR A 124 17.16 -3.65 10.78
C TYR A 124 18.63 -3.22 10.76
N LEU A 125 19.52 -4.20 10.74
CA LEU A 125 20.96 -4.04 10.67
C LEU A 125 21.44 -4.70 9.37
N PRO A 126 21.86 -3.93 8.35
CA PRO A 126 22.40 -4.49 7.11
C PRO A 126 23.71 -5.24 7.39
N SER A 127 23.96 -6.34 6.66
CA SER A 127 25.18 -7.16 6.75
C SER A 127 26.24 -6.76 5.74
#